data_AF-A0A6L7LZY5-F1
#
_entry.id   AF-A0A6L7LZY5-F1
#
_cell.length_a   1.000
_cell.length_b   1.000
_cell.length_c   1.000
_cell.angle_alpha   90.00
_cell.angle_beta   90.00
_cell.angle_gamma   90.00
#
_symmetry.space_group_name_H-M   'P 1'
#
loop_
_entity.id
_entity.type
_entity.pdbx_description
1 polymer ?
#
loop_
_entity_poly.entity_id
_entity_poly.type
_entity_poly.pdbx_seq_one_letter_code
_entity_poly.pdbx_strand_id
1 'polypeptide(L)' 'MRGKVILITGGTSGIGLAVAQRCAIEGAAVVIAARNKRESVVE' A
#
# COMPACT_ATOMS: atom_id res chain seq x y z
N MET A 1 -10.69 1.27 -7.46
CA MET A 1 -9.46 0.85 -8.17
C MET A 1 -9.41 -0.64 -8.57
N ARG A 2 -10.55 -1.37 -8.62
CA ARG A 2 -10.60 -2.77 -9.07
C ARG A 2 -9.84 -3.04 -10.37
N GLY A 3 -9.05 -4.11 -10.39
CA GLY A 3 -8.26 -4.55 -11.55
C GLY A 3 -7.00 -3.74 -11.82
N LYS A 4 -6.64 -2.79 -10.95
CA LYS A 4 -5.38 -2.04 -11.05
C LYS A 4 -4.33 -2.63 -10.11
N VAL A 5 -3.08 -2.61 -10.56
CA VAL A 5 -1.89 -2.88 -9.74
C VAL A 5 -1.18 -1.56 -9.49
N ILE A 6 -0.86 -1.26 -8.23
CA ILE A 6 -0.29 0.02 -7.82
C ILE A 6 0.98 -0.23 -7.00
N LEU A 7 2.09 0.37 -7.45
CA LEU A 7 3.36 0.39 -6.72
C LEU A 7 3.48 1.70 -5.93
N ILE A 8 3.69 1.60 -4.62
CA ILE A 8 3.86 2.75 -3.74
C ILE A 8 5.25 2.69 -3.09
N THR A 9 6.06 3.71 -3.33
CA THR A 9 7.32 3.90 -2.61
C THR A 9 7.07 4.63 -1.28
N GLY A 10 7.80 4.24 -0.23
CA GLY A 10 7.61 4.86 1.10
C GLY A 10 6.26 4.56 1.76
N GLY A 11 5.56 3.51 1.33
CA GLY A 11 4.22 3.14 1.81
C GLY A 11 4.13 2.57 3.22
N THR A 12 5.21 2.53 4.00
CA THR A 12 5.24 1.87 5.32
C THR A 12 4.76 2.76 6.47
N SER A 13 4.52 4.06 6.24
CA SER A 13 3.94 4.96 7.24
C SER A 13 3.41 6.26 6.62
N GLY A 14 2.74 7.07 7.44
CA GLY A 14 2.28 8.40 7.07
C GLY A 14 1.37 8.39 5.84
N ILE A 15 1.59 9.35 4.94
CA ILE A 15 0.78 9.52 3.73
C ILE A 15 0.84 8.26 2.84
N GLY A 16 2.03 7.68 2.66
CA GLY A 16 2.19 6.49 1.81
C GLY A 16 1.35 5.30 2.29
N LEU A 17 1.29 5.08 3.61
CA LEU A 17 0.46 4.02 4.20
C LEU A 17 -1.03 4.31 4.05
N ALA A 18 -1.46 5.55 4.30
CA ALA A 18 -2.85 5.94 4.15
C ALA A 18 -3.34 5.77 2.70
N VAL A 19 -2.49 6.14 1.73
CA VAL A 19 -2.77 5.93 0.30
C VAL A 19 -2.84 4.44 -0.02
N ALA A 20 -1.87 3.63 0.45
CA ALA A 20 -1.87 2.19 0.22
C ALA A 20 -3.15 1.51 0.73
N GLN A 21 -3.56 1.83 1.96
CA GLN A 21 -4.80 1.33 2.56
C GLN A 21 -6.02 1.74 1.75
N ARG A 22 -6.12 3.02 1.37
CA ARG A 22 -7.25 3.52 0.58
C ARG A 22 -7.35 2.85 -0.79
N CYS A 23 -6.23 2.71 -1.49
CA CYS A 23 -6.16 2.03 -2.78
C CYS A 23 -6.59 0.56 -2.68
N ALA A 24 -6.14 -0.14 -1.63
CA ALA A 24 -6.51 -1.54 -1.38
C ALA A 24 -8.01 -1.69 -1.08
N ILE A 25 -8.58 -0.83 -0.23
CA ILE A 25 -10.03 -0.79 0.08
C ILE A 25 -10.85 -0.60 -1.21
N GLU A 26 -10.36 0.23 -2.13
CA GLU A 26 -11.01 0.44 -3.42
C GLU A 26 -10.79 -0.70 -4.43
N GLY A 27 -10.08 -1.76 -4.04
CA GLY A 27 -9.90 -3.00 -4.79
C GLY A 27 -8.66 -3.06 -5.68
N ALA A 28 -7.67 -2.21 -5.48
CA ALA A 28 -6.38 -2.37 -6.15
C ALA A 28 -5.56 -3.50 -5.52
N ALA A 29 -4.76 -4.18 -6.32
CA ALA A 29 -3.60 -4.90 -5.81
C ALA A 29 -2.48 -3.89 -5.54
N VAL A 30 -2.02 -3.79 -4.30
CA VAL A 30 -1.03 -2.78 -3.87
C VAL A 30 0.28 -3.45 -3.51
N VAL A 31 1.38 -2.91 -4.05
CA VAL A 31 2.75 -3.31 -3.74
C VAL A 31 3.45 -2.14 -3.08
N ILE A 32 4.08 -2.38 -1.92
CA ILE A 32 4.83 -1.36 -1.20
C ILE A 32 6.33 -1.63 -1.34
N ALA A 33 7.07 -0.65 -1.83
CA ALA A 33 8.53 -0.66 -1.87
C ALA A 33 9.10 0.36 -0.87
N ALA A 34 9.77 -0.12 0.16
CA ALA A 34 10.38 0.74 1.17
C ALA A 34 11.66 0.11 1.73
N ARG A 35 12.53 0.96 2.28
CA ARG A 35 13.82 0.55 2.87
C ARG A 35 13.65 -0.40 4.05
N ASN A 36 12.63 -0.16 4.88
CA ASN A 36 12.39 -0.90 6.11
C ASN A 36 11.12 -1.74 5.94
N LYS A 37 11.22 -3.03 6.24
CA LYS A 37 10.04 -3.88 6.40
C LYS A 37 9.42 -3.55 7.76
N ARG A 38 8.37 -2.73 7.77
CA ARG A 38 7.46 -2.65 8.93
C ARG A 38 6.32 -3.62 8.66
N GLU A 39 5.98 -4.45 9.65
CA GLU A 39 4.84 -5.37 9.55
C GLU A 39 3.61 -4.57 9.12
N SER A 40 3.16 -4.81 7.89
CA SER A 40 1.92 -4.23 7.40
C SER A 40 0.85 -5.19 7.89
N VAL A 41 0.01 -4.76 8.82
CA VAL A 41 -1.11 -5.57 9.32
C VAL A 41 -2.09 -5.75 8.16
N VAL A 42 -1.94 -6.85 7.44
CA VAL A 42 -2.92 -7.38 6.49
C VAL A 42 -2.78 -8.90 6.58
N GLU A 43 -3.71 -9.51 7.33
CA GLU A 43 -4.12 -10.90 7.09
C GLU A 43 -4.86 -11.00 5.75
#